data_AF-A0A956P0D7-F1
#
_entry.id   AF-A0A956P0D7-F1
#
_cell.length_a   1.000
_cell.length_b   1.000
_cell.length_c   1.000
_cell.angle_alpha   90.00
_cell.angle_beta   90.00
_cell.angle_gamma   90.00
#
_symmetry.space_group_name_H-M   'P 1'
#
loop_
_entity.id
_entity.type
_entity.pdbx_description
1 polymer ?
#
loop_
_entity_poly.entity_id
_entity_poly.type
_entity_poly.pdbx_seq_one_letter_code
_entity_poly.pdbx_strand_id
1 'polypeptide(L)'
;PVIDNQGAVGFVKARGLAAGLARVHPIGCVSVGQQGAQLAEFGEMVAAGAVAVSDDGHPIMSSQLMRSALEYARTFDIPVADHCEDMPLAAGGVMHEGIVSTRLGLKGIPAAAEEIHVARDCILAELTGGHVHLCHMSTRGSVELIRRAKDRGLRVTAEAAPHHFALTHERVGDYDTNAKMNPPLREAEDRDAIRAALADGTLDCIATDHAPHHYDAKEREFDDAPNGIIGLETALSVGLRELVQPGRLSLATLIDRMSCAPARLWRLPGGTLARGSVADVVVFDPETRWTVDPARIRSRSRNSPWLGEELPGRVRWTLVGGRVVFEAASA
;
A
#
# COMPACT_ATOMS: atom_id res chain seq x y z
N PRO A 1 9.90 -10.60 -5.64
CA PRO A 1 10.74 -11.81 -5.39
C PRO A 1 10.59 -12.19 -3.92
N VAL A 2 10.74 -13.47 -3.57
CA VAL A 2 10.78 -13.88 -2.15
C VAL A 2 12.06 -13.32 -1.52
N ILE A 3 11.93 -12.65 -0.38
CA ILE A 3 13.03 -12.03 0.39
C ILE A 3 13.08 -12.66 1.78
N ASP A 4 13.36 -13.95 1.87
CA ASP A 4 13.28 -14.76 3.11
C ASP A 4 14.63 -15.05 3.78
N ASN A 5 15.71 -14.41 3.30
CA ASN A 5 17.06 -14.60 3.83
C ASN A 5 17.93 -13.35 3.69
N GLN A 6 19.06 -13.34 4.41
CA GLN A 6 20.02 -12.23 4.43
C GLN A 6 20.51 -11.82 3.05
N GLY A 7 20.82 -12.80 2.19
CA GLY A 7 21.35 -12.57 0.85
C GLY A 7 20.38 -11.81 -0.05
N ALA A 8 19.10 -12.19 -0.01
CA ALA A 8 18.04 -11.53 -0.77
C ALA A 8 17.83 -10.07 -0.32
N VAL A 9 17.78 -9.83 1.00
CA VAL A 9 17.68 -8.47 1.56
C VAL A 9 18.87 -7.61 1.12
N GLY A 10 20.09 -8.15 1.29
CA GLY A 10 21.32 -7.46 0.91
C GLY A 10 21.38 -7.13 -0.58
N PHE A 11 20.92 -8.04 -1.43
CA PHE A 11 20.85 -7.83 -2.88
C PHE A 11 19.91 -6.68 -3.25
N VAL A 12 18.68 -6.66 -2.71
CA VAL A 12 17.69 -5.59 -3.01
C VAL A 12 18.22 -4.23 -2.57
N LYS A 13 18.77 -4.15 -1.35
CA LYS A 13 19.38 -2.94 -0.81
C LYS A 13 20.54 -2.45 -1.68
N ALA A 14 21.45 -3.35 -2.08
CA ALA A 14 22.58 -3.01 -2.95
C ALA A 14 22.13 -2.54 -4.33
N ARG A 15 21.10 -3.16 -4.93
CA ARG A 15 20.53 -2.73 -6.22
C ARG A 15 19.87 -1.36 -6.12
N GLY A 16 19.14 -1.09 -5.04
CA GLY A 16 18.57 0.23 -4.77
C GLY A 16 19.63 1.32 -4.67
N LEU A 17 20.70 1.06 -3.91
CA LEU A 17 21.83 1.98 -3.78
C LEU A 17 22.55 2.22 -5.12
N ALA A 18 22.77 1.16 -5.90
CA ALA A 18 23.42 1.27 -7.21
C ALA A 18 22.58 2.08 -8.23
N ALA A 19 21.25 1.95 -8.20
CA ALA A 19 20.36 2.77 -9.02
C ALA A 19 20.36 4.23 -8.55
N GLY A 20 20.32 4.45 -7.24
CA GLY A 20 20.38 5.77 -6.61
C GLY A 20 19.18 6.69 -6.91
N LEU A 21 18.12 6.21 -7.55
CA LEU A 21 16.98 7.04 -7.95
C LEU A 21 15.95 7.26 -6.83
N ALA A 22 16.00 6.43 -5.78
CA ALA A 22 15.16 6.51 -4.59
C ALA A 22 15.86 5.80 -3.42
N ARG A 23 15.38 6.01 -2.19
CA ARG A 23 15.75 5.14 -1.06
C ARG A 23 14.93 3.86 -1.14
N VAL A 24 15.61 2.71 -1.08
CA VAL A 24 14.98 1.39 -1.11
C VAL A 24 15.21 0.71 0.24
N HIS A 25 14.11 0.51 0.97
CA HIS A 25 14.10 -0.18 2.26
C HIS A 25 13.38 -1.52 2.09
N PRO A 26 14.10 -2.65 2.07
CA PRO A 26 13.49 -3.95 1.83
C PRO A 26 12.62 -4.40 3.01
N ILE A 27 11.55 -5.12 2.70
CA ILE A 27 10.75 -5.90 3.66
C ILE A 27 11.13 -7.37 3.48
N GLY A 28 11.41 -8.07 4.58
CA GLY A 28 11.70 -9.50 4.56
C GLY A 28 10.42 -10.34 4.58
N CYS A 29 10.49 -11.61 4.23
CA CYS A 29 9.33 -12.50 4.35
C CYS A 29 9.06 -12.88 5.80
N VAL A 30 7.79 -13.11 6.16
CA VAL A 30 7.45 -13.75 7.44
C VAL A 30 7.79 -15.23 7.37
N SER A 31 7.53 -15.90 6.25
CA SER A 31 7.80 -17.32 6.09
C SER A 31 8.79 -17.64 4.99
N VAL A 32 9.48 -18.77 5.15
CA VAL A 32 10.38 -19.31 4.13
C VAL A 32 9.59 -19.55 2.84
N GLY A 33 10.07 -19.01 1.73
CA GLY A 33 9.40 -19.14 0.43
C GLY A 33 8.05 -18.41 0.32
N GLN A 34 7.63 -17.59 1.30
CA GLN A 34 6.25 -17.11 1.46
C GLN A 34 5.21 -18.25 1.52
N GLN A 35 5.58 -19.41 2.08
CA GLN A 35 4.72 -20.61 2.09
C GLN A 35 3.74 -20.67 3.27
N GLY A 36 3.85 -19.77 4.25
CA GLY A 36 2.98 -19.74 5.43
C GLY A 36 3.14 -20.93 6.39
N ALA A 37 4.24 -21.69 6.28
CA ALA A 37 4.49 -22.91 7.05
C ALA A 37 5.49 -22.72 8.21
N GLN A 38 6.61 -22.02 7.97
CA GLN A 38 7.70 -21.84 8.92
C GLN A 38 8.25 -20.42 8.83
N LEU A 39 8.60 -19.82 9.97
CA LEU A 39 9.21 -18.49 10.04
C LEU A 39 10.55 -18.43 9.29
N ALA A 40 10.79 -17.31 8.62
CA ALA A 40 12.09 -16.97 8.05
C ALA A 40 13.06 -16.42 9.13
N GLU A 41 14.34 -16.27 8.76
CA GLU A 41 15.41 -15.84 9.68
C GLU A 41 15.41 -14.31 9.90
N PHE A 42 14.47 -13.81 10.72
CA PHE A 42 14.24 -12.36 10.88
C PHE A 42 15.49 -11.61 11.33
N GLY A 43 16.24 -12.16 12.29
CA GLY A 43 17.45 -11.52 12.82
C GLY A 43 18.49 -11.26 11.74
N GLU A 44 18.74 -12.23 10.86
CA GLU A 44 19.68 -12.06 9.75
C GLU A 44 19.17 -11.06 8.71
N MET A 45 17.87 -11.10 8.41
CA MET A 45 17.24 -10.15 7.49
C MET A 45 17.30 -8.71 8.01
N VAL A 46 17.00 -8.48 9.28
CA VAL A 46 17.12 -7.17 9.93
C VAL A 46 18.56 -6.69 9.92
N ALA A 47 19.53 -7.57 10.22
CA ALA A 47 20.94 -7.23 10.15
C ALA A 47 21.39 -6.84 8.73
N ALA A 48 20.80 -7.42 7.68
CA ALA A 48 21.03 -7.00 6.30
C ALA A 48 20.32 -5.68 5.92
N GLY A 49 19.32 -5.27 6.70
CA GLY A 49 18.61 -4.00 6.56
C GLY A 49 17.13 -4.12 6.18
N ALA A 50 16.49 -5.25 6.45
CA ALA A 50 15.04 -5.35 6.40
C ALA A 50 14.42 -4.43 7.48
N VAL A 51 13.41 -3.65 7.10
CA VAL A 51 12.75 -2.68 8.00
C VAL A 51 11.45 -3.20 8.60
N ALA A 52 10.96 -4.32 8.06
CA ALA A 52 9.75 -5.02 8.46
C ALA A 52 9.76 -6.45 7.90
N VAL A 53 8.77 -7.25 8.30
CA VAL A 53 8.50 -8.56 7.70
C VAL A 53 7.06 -8.64 7.18
N SER A 54 6.85 -9.29 6.03
CA SER A 54 5.54 -9.48 5.41
C SER A 54 5.54 -10.66 4.44
N ASP A 55 4.43 -11.39 4.34
CA ASP A 55 4.19 -12.33 3.25
C ASP A 55 3.20 -11.76 2.22
N ASP A 56 3.23 -10.45 1.97
CA ASP A 56 2.38 -9.81 0.95
C ASP A 56 2.37 -10.56 -0.40
N GLY A 57 1.16 -10.70 -0.95
CA GLY A 57 0.83 -11.59 -2.07
C GLY A 57 0.50 -13.05 -1.67
N HIS A 58 0.86 -13.50 -0.46
CA HIS A 58 0.52 -14.81 0.11
C HIS A 58 0.10 -14.66 1.58
N PRO A 59 -1.17 -14.30 1.85
CA PRO A 59 -1.66 -14.01 3.20
C PRO A 59 -1.32 -15.08 4.24
N ILE A 60 -0.93 -14.66 5.44
CA ILE A 60 -0.58 -15.57 6.53
C ILE A 60 -1.87 -16.19 7.07
N MET A 61 -2.19 -17.43 6.68
CA MET A 61 -3.43 -18.09 7.12
C MET A 61 -3.37 -18.62 8.56
N SER A 62 -2.19 -19.07 8.99
CA SER A 62 -2.02 -19.67 10.32
C SER A 62 -1.96 -18.60 11.41
N SER A 63 -2.96 -18.56 12.30
CA SER A 63 -2.95 -17.69 13.48
C SER A 63 -1.74 -17.96 14.38
N GLN A 64 -1.28 -19.22 14.46
CA GLN A 64 -0.09 -19.57 15.22
C GLN A 64 1.19 -19.02 14.59
N LEU A 65 1.28 -19.01 13.25
CA LEU A 65 2.43 -18.41 12.55
C LEU A 65 2.44 -16.89 12.74
N MET A 66 1.30 -16.22 12.55
CA MET A 66 1.17 -14.78 12.79
C MET A 66 1.54 -14.41 14.22
N ARG A 67 1.03 -15.16 15.21
CA ARG A 67 1.42 -14.98 16.62
C ARG A 67 2.94 -15.09 16.82
N SER A 68 3.54 -16.15 16.28
CA SER A 68 4.98 -16.39 16.41
C SER A 68 5.79 -15.29 15.72
N ALA A 69 5.31 -14.79 14.58
CA ALA A 69 5.92 -13.67 13.86
C ALA A 69 5.88 -12.38 14.70
N LEU A 70 4.74 -12.05 15.32
CA LEU A 70 4.59 -10.88 16.19
C LEU A 70 5.48 -10.96 17.43
N GLU A 71 5.55 -12.13 18.07
CA GLU A 71 6.45 -12.37 19.21
C GLU A 71 7.92 -12.21 18.81
N TYR A 72 8.33 -12.75 17.66
CA TYR A 72 9.72 -12.72 17.22
C TYR A 72 10.14 -11.34 16.71
N ALA A 73 9.31 -10.69 15.88
CA ALA A 73 9.54 -9.35 15.33
C ALA A 73 9.70 -8.29 16.44
N ARG A 74 9.01 -8.45 17.56
CA ARG A 74 9.14 -7.58 18.74
C ARG A 74 10.57 -7.53 19.29
N THR A 75 11.34 -8.62 19.18
CA THR A 75 12.75 -8.66 19.63
C THR A 75 13.64 -7.70 18.84
N PHE A 76 13.28 -7.43 17.59
CA PHE A 76 13.99 -6.52 16.69
C PHE A 76 13.30 -5.16 16.55
N ASP A 77 12.14 -5.00 17.21
CA ASP A 77 11.30 -3.80 17.20
C ASP A 77 10.94 -3.32 15.78
N ILE A 78 10.62 -4.30 14.92
CA ILE A 78 10.07 -4.10 13.58
C ILE A 78 8.59 -4.50 13.53
N PRO A 79 7.78 -3.91 12.65
CA PRO A 79 6.41 -4.36 12.41
C PRO A 79 6.35 -5.66 11.60
N VAL A 80 5.29 -6.43 11.83
CA VAL A 80 4.78 -7.44 10.88
C VAL A 80 3.72 -6.77 10.03
N ALA A 81 3.93 -6.66 8.72
CA ALA A 81 2.96 -6.11 7.79
C ALA A 81 2.15 -7.24 7.14
N ASP A 82 0.82 -7.17 7.21
CA ASP A 82 -0.08 -8.22 6.69
C ASP A 82 -0.94 -7.73 5.54
N HIS A 83 -0.98 -8.56 4.49
CA HIS A 83 -2.04 -8.52 3.48
C HIS A 83 -3.23 -9.28 4.06
N CYS A 84 -4.16 -8.56 4.67
CA CYS A 84 -5.29 -9.18 5.35
C CYS A 84 -6.30 -9.75 4.34
N GLU A 85 -6.26 -11.07 4.13
CA GLU A 85 -7.22 -11.78 3.30
C GLU A 85 -7.40 -13.23 3.78
N ASP A 86 -8.63 -13.59 4.16
CA ASP A 86 -9.06 -14.97 4.35
C ASP A 86 -9.20 -15.65 2.99
N MET A 87 -8.15 -16.38 2.59
CA MET A 87 -8.03 -16.99 1.27
C MET A 87 -9.19 -17.94 0.92
N PRO A 88 -9.65 -18.84 1.82
CA PRO A 88 -10.83 -19.67 1.53
C PRO A 88 -12.09 -18.87 1.22
N LEU A 89 -12.33 -17.76 1.93
CA LEU A 89 -13.49 -16.91 1.72
C LEU A 89 -13.36 -16.05 0.45
N ALA A 90 -12.16 -15.58 0.12
CA ALA A 90 -11.86 -14.83 -1.10
C ALA A 90 -11.76 -15.71 -2.36
N ALA A 91 -11.65 -17.03 -2.21
CA ALA A 91 -11.23 -17.97 -3.25
C ALA A 91 -11.97 -17.78 -4.58
N GLY A 92 -11.22 -17.43 -5.63
CA GLY A 92 -11.74 -17.26 -6.99
C GLY A 92 -12.56 -15.99 -7.22
N GLY A 93 -12.69 -15.11 -6.24
CA GLY A 93 -13.25 -13.77 -6.45
C GLY A 93 -12.28 -12.88 -7.20
N VAL A 94 -12.82 -11.95 -8.00
CA VAL A 94 -12.03 -11.12 -8.94
C VAL A 94 -12.33 -9.63 -8.82
N MET A 95 -13.36 -9.27 -8.06
CA MET A 95 -13.75 -7.91 -7.70
C MET A 95 -14.58 -7.92 -6.41
N HIS A 96 -15.02 -6.77 -5.92
CA HIS A 96 -15.86 -6.69 -4.73
C HIS A 96 -17.21 -7.42 -4.90
N GLU A 97 -17.60 -8.22 -3.91
CA GLU A 97 -18.91 -8.85 -3.85
C GLU A 97 -20.02 -7.82 -3.58
N GLY A 98 -20.85 -7.58 -4.59
CA GLY A 98 -22.01 -6.69 -4.45
C GLY A 98 -22.86 -6.64 -5.71
N ILE A 99 -23.63 -5.56 -5.85
CA ILE A 99 -24.55 -5.39 -6.99
C ILE A 99 -23.82 -5.37 -8.34
N VAL A 100 -22.63 -4.75 -8.40
CA VAL A 100 -21.86 -4.63 -9.65
C VAL A 100 -21.31 -6.00 -10.08
N SER A 101 -20.73 -6.79 -9.18
CA SER A 101 -20.22 -8.12 -9.53
C SER A 101 -21.34 -9.05 -9.98
N THR A 102 -22.51 -8.97 -9.31
CA THR A 102 -23.71 -9.71 -9.71
C THR A 102 -24.17 -9.34 -11.12
N ARG A 103 -24.22 -8.04 -11.44
CA ARG A 103 -24.60 -7.55 -12.77
C ARG A 103 -23.62 -7.99 -13.86
N LEU A 104 -22.32 -8.01 -13.56
CA LEU A 104 -21.27 -8.43 -14.48
C LEU A 104 -21.10 -9.96 -14.54
N GLY A 105 -21.81 -10.72 -13.71
CA GLY A 105 -21.63 -12.18 -13.64
C GLY A 105 -20.26 -12.60 -13.13
N LEU A 106 -19.55 -11.73 -12.41
CA LEU A 106 -18.22 -11.97 -11.87
C LEU A 106 -18.31 -12.45 -10.42
N LYS A 107 -17.42 -13.37 -10.03
CA LYS A 107 -17.35 -13.82 -8.64
C LYS A 107 -16.79 -12.71 -7.76
N GLY A 108 -17.53 -12.36 -6.71
CA GLY A 108 -17.15 -11.33 -5.76
C GLY A 108 -16.23 -11.84 -4.64
N ILE A 109 -15.45 -10.91 -4.06
CA ILE A 109 -14.72 -11.07 -2.80
C ILE A 109 -15.50 -10.30 -1.72
N PRO A 110 -16.04 -10.97 -0.70
CA PRO A 110 -16.78 -10.32 0.37
C PRO A 110 -15.86 -9.42 1.21
N ALA A 111 -16.42 -8.36 1.81
CA ALA A 111 -15.70 -7.50 2.76
C ALA A 111 -15.12 -8.29 3.94
N ALA A 112 -15.86 -9.31 4.41
CA ALA A 112 -15.45 -10.20 5.48
C ALA A 112 -14.11 -10.91 5.23
N ALA A 113 -13.71 -11.12 3.97
CA ALA A 113 -12.41 -11.73 3.67
C ALA A 113 -11.24 -10.88 4.20
N GLU A 114 -11.35 -9.55 4.16
CA GLU A 114 -10.34 -8.64 4.74
C GLU A 114 -10.53 -8.52 6.26
N GLU A 115 -11.78 -8.30 6.70
CA GLU A 115 -12.10 -7.96 8.08
C GLU A 115 -11.75 -9.07 9.09
N ILE A 116 -11.86 -10.34 8.70
CA ILE A 116 -11.51 -11.48 9.56
C ILE A 116 -10.04 -11.46 9.95
N HIS A 117 -9.14 -11.23 8.98
CA HIS A 117 -7.71 -11.15 9.24
C HIS A 117 -7.33 -9.89 10.02
N VAL A 118 -7.97 -8.75 9.73
CA VAL A 118 -7.80 -7.52 10.53
C VAL A 118 -8.18 -7.77 12.00
N ALA A 119 -9.32 -8.41 12.25
CA ALA A 119 -9.77 -8.73 13.60
C ALA A 119 -8.81 -9.70 14.30
N ARG A 120 -8.42 -10.78 13.63
CA ARG A 120 -7.44 -11.76 14.13
C ARG A 120 -6.14 -11.07 14.53
N ASP A 121 -5.59 -10.24 13.65
CA ASP A 121 -4.30 -9.61 13.85
C ASP A 121 -4.33 -8.58 14.98
N CYS A 122 -5.43 -7.84 15.13
CA CYS A 122 -5.62 -6.97 16.28
C CYS A 122 -5.64 -7.77 17.60
N ILE A 123 -6.30 -8.93 17.64
CA ILE A 123 -6.32 -9.82 18.82
C ILE A 123 -4.91 -10.37 19.12
N LEU A 124 -4.17 -10.77 18.08
CA LEU A 124 -2.81 -11.29 18.25
C LEU A 124 -1.81 -10.20 18.63
N ALA A 125 -1.96 -8.97 18.11
CA ALA A 125 -1.17 -7.82 18.53
C ALA A 125 -1.41 -7.49 20.00
N GLU A 126 -2.66 -7.58 20.47
CA GLU A 126 -2.98 -7.46 21.89
C GLU A 126 -2.32 -8.55 22.74
N LEU A 127 -2.43 -9.81 22.32
CA LEU A 127 -1.87 -10.95 23.05
C LEU A 127 -0.34 -10.87 23.20
N THR A 128 0.34 -10.44 22.15
CA THR A 128 1.82 -10.50 22.05
C THR A 128 2.50 -9.18 22.41
N GLY A 129 1.77 -8.08 22.34
CA GLY A 129 2.32 -6.72 22.35
C GLY A 129 3.19 -6.39 21.13
N GLY A 130 3.12 -7.23 20.08
CA GLY A 130 3.80 -7.01 18.80
C GLY A 130 3.17 -5.87 18.01
N HIS A 131 3.93 -5.31 17.07
CA HIS A 131 3.44 -4.27 16.16
C HIS A 131 2.97 -4.90 14.86
N VAL A 132 1.67 -4.80 14.57
CA VAL A 132 1.11 -5.17 13.27
C VAL A 132 0.82 -3.93 12.42
N HIS A 133 1.16 -4.00 11.14
CA HIS A 133 0.81 -3.01 10.13
C HIS A 133 -0.15 -3.64 9.12
N LEU A 134 -1.32 -3.04 8.92
CA LEU A 134 -2.37 -3.60 8.06
C LEU A 134 -2.34 -2.90 6.70
N CYS A 135 -1.95 -3.64 5.66
CA CYS A 135 -1.72 -3.11 4.32
C CYS A 135 -3.04 -2.73 3.62
N HIS A 136 -3.00 -1.66 2.82
CA HIS A 136 -4.02 -1.26 1.84
C HIS A 136 -5.49 -1.53 2.23
N MET A 137 -5.92 -1.03 3.39
CA MET A 137 -7.29 -1.22 3.91
C MET A 137 -8.35 -0.68 2.95
N SER A 138 -9.44 -1.43 2.79
CA SER A 138 -10.45 -1.09 1.79
C SER A 138 -11.90 -1.22 2.26
N THR A 139 -12.17 -1.79 3.45
CA THR A 139 -13.53 -1.88 4.01
C THR A 139 -13.78 -0.87 5.15
N ARG A 140 -15.04 -0.46 5.32
CA ARG A 140 -15.47 0.27 6.52
C ARG A 140 -15.38 -0.57 7.81
N GLY A 141 -15.55 -1.90 7.72
CA GLY A 141 -15.46 -2.79 8.87
C GLY A 141 -14.03 -2.90 9.41
N SER A 142 -13.05 -3.02 8.53
CA SER A 142 -11.61 -2.97 8.87
C SER A 142 -11.27 -1.66 9.58
N VAL A 143 -11.74 -0.52 9.05
CA VAL A 143 -11.55 0.79 9.70
C VAL A 143 -12.07 0.80 11.13
N GLU A 144 -13.26 0.25 11.37
CA GLU A 144 -13.84 0.20 12.72
C GLU A 144 -13.06 -0.73 13.66
N LEU A 145 -12.60 -1.88 13.17
CA LEU A 145 -11.75 -2.80 13.94
C LEU A 145 -10.43 -2.12 14.34
N ILE A 146 -9.79 -1.41 13.40
CA ILE A 146 -8.55 -0.67 13.63
C ILE A 146 -8.77 0.44 14.65
N ARG A 147 -9.86 1.20 14.53
CA ARG A 147 -10.19 2.27 15.48
C ARG A 147 -10.30 1.73 16.90
N ARG A 148 -11.05 0.64 17.09
CA ARG A 148 -11.18 -0.03 18.40
C ARG A 148 -9.85 -0.55 18.93
N ALA A 149 -8.99 -1.07 18.06
CA ALA A 149 -7.66 -1.52 18.44
C ALA A 149 -6.80 -0.34 18.95
N LYS A 150 -6.82 0.79 18.23
CA LYS A 150 -6.10 2.01 18.62
C LYS A 150 -6.65 2.64 19.91
N ASP A 151 -7.97 2.66 20.10
CA ASP A 151 -8.61 3.16 21.33
C ASP A 151 -8.17 2.37 22.58
N ARG A 152 -7.80 1.11 22.39
CA ARG A 152 -7.26 0.22 23.44
C ARG A 152 -5.75 0.34 23.61
N GLY A 153 -5.09 1.23 22.85
CA GLY A 153 -3.65 1.45 22.89
C GLY A 153 -2.82 0.33 22.27
N LEU A 154 -3.41 -0.51 21.42
CA LEU A 154 -2.69 -1.59 20.75
C LEU A 154 -1.70 -1.02 19.73
N ARG A 155 -0.57 -1.73 19.52
CA ARG A 155 0.43 -1.38 18.49
C ARG A 155 -0.06 -1.82 17.11
N VAL A 156 -1.15 -1.20 16.65
CA VAL A 156 -1.75 -1.44 15.34
C VAL A 156 -1.63 -0.16 14.52
N THR A 157 -1.04 -0.28 13.34
CA THR A 157 -1.05 0.78 12.33
C THR A 157 -1.62 0.25 11.02
N ALA A 158 -2.05 1.13 10.14
CA ALA A 158 -2.66 0.76 8.88
C ALA A 158 -2.45 1.81 7.80
N GLU A 159 -2.57 1.39 6.55
CA GLU A 159 -2.47 2.26 5.37
C GLU A 159 -3.65 2.08 4.43
N ALA A 160 -3.84 3.03 3.53
CA ALA A 160 -4.77 2.90 2.40
C ALA A 160 -4.10 3.33 1.10
N ALA A 161 -4.49 2.69 0.00
CA ALA A 161 -3.97 3.04 -1.31
C ALA A 161 -4.81 4.11 -2.02
N PRO A 162 -4.19 4.93 -2.90
CA PRO A 162 -4.89 6.02 -3.57
C PRO A 162 -6.16 5.61 -4.31
N HIS A 163 -6.17 4.42 -4.90
CA HIS A 163 -7.33 3.93 -5.62
C HIS A 163 -8.51 3.58 -4.70
N HIS A 164 -8.29 3.15 -3.44
CA HIS A 164 -9.36 2.83 -2.50
C HIS A 164 -10.09 4.05 -1.92
N PHE A 165 -9.43 5.21 -1.86
CA PHE A 165 -10.11 6.46 -1.48
C PHE A 165 -10.55 7.30 -2.69
N ALA A 166 -10.25 6.88 -3.91
CA ALA A 166 -10.60 7.62 -5.12
C ALA A 166 -11.72 6.96 -5.92
N LEU A 167 -11.70 5.62 -6.03
CA LEU A 167 -12.58 4.86 -6.90
C LEU A 167 -13.53 3.96 -6.10
N THR A 168 -14.54 3.45 -6.79
CA THR A 168 -15.46 2.41 -6.30
C THR A 168 -15.47 1.25 -7.29
N HIS A 169 -16.09 0.13 -6.92
CA HIS A 169 -16.29 -1.04 -7.77
C HIS A 169 -16.93 -0.73 -9.14
N GLU A 170 -17.62 0.40 -9.28
CA GLU A 170 -18.24 0.84 -10.54
C GLU A 170 -17.20 1.14 -11.61
N ARG A 171 -15.95 1.48 -11.22
CA ARG A 171 -14.86 1.77 -12.18
C ARG A 171 -14.47 0.55 -13.01
N VAL A 172 -14.80 -0.66 -12.56
CA VAL A 172 -14.68 -1.89 -13.37
C VAL A 172 -15.43 -1.77 -14.69
N GLY A 173 -16.58 -1.08 -14.71
CA GLY A 173 -17.32 -0.78 -15.93
C GLY A 173 -17.50 -2.01 -16.82
N ASP A 174 -17.09 -1.88 -18.08
CA ASP A 174 -17.08 -2.93 -19.10
C ASP A 174 -15.82 -3.82 -18.99
N TYR A 175 -15.59 -4.38 -17.80
CA TYR A 175 -14.46 -5.29 -17.53
C TYR A 175 -13.07 -4.66 -17.70
N ASP A 176 -12.91 -3.38 -17.34
CA ASP A 176 -11.61 -2.70 -17.37
C ASP A 176 -10.66 -3.31 -16.34
N THR A 177 -9.71 -4.11 -16.80
CA THR A 177 -8.72 -4.78 -15.95
C THR A 177 -7.80 -3.78 -15.25
N ASN A 178 -7.71 -2.53 -15.70
CA ASN A 178 -7.00 -1.46 -14.97
C ASN A 178 -7.74 -1.00 -13.71
N ALA A 179 -8.94 -1.53 -13.45
CA ALA A 179 -9.65 -1.41 -12.18
C ALA A 179 -9.59 -2.70 -11.34
N LYS A 180 -8.80 -3.71 -11.76
CA LYS A 180 -8.59 -4.98 -11.05
C LYS A 180 -7.32 -4.96 -10.20
N MET A 181 -7.48 -4.98 -8.88
CA MET A 181 -6.43 -5.05 -7.86
C MET A 181 -6.93 -5.81 -6.62
N ASN A 182 -6.02 -6.12 -5.67
CA ASN A 182 -6.36 -6.77 -4.42
C ASN A 182 -5.81 -5.97 -3.22
N PRO A 183 -6.64 -5.54 -2.26
CA PRO A 183 -8.09 -5.76 -2.19
C PRO A 183 -8.84 -4.99 -3.29
N PRO A 184 -10.03 -5.47 -3.72
CA PRO A 184 -10.75 -4.85 -4.81
C PRO A 184 -11.32 -3.48 -4.42
N LEU A 185 -11.60 -2.65 -5.43
CA LEU A 185 -12.42 -1.45 -5.23
C LEU A 185 -13.79 -1.86 -4.69
N ARG A 186 -14.23 -1.22 -3.61
CA ARG A 186 -15.49 -1.55 -2.91
C ARG A 186 -16.58 -0.50 -3.17
N GLU A 187 -17.64 -0.52 -2.36
CA GLU A 187 -18.75 0.42 -2.45
C GLU A 187 -18.34 1.85 -2.05
N ALA A 188 -19.20 2.82 -2.35
CA ALA A 188 -18.95 4.23 -2.04
C ALA A 188 -18.82 4.48 -0.54
N GLU A 189 -19.57 3.75 0.28
CA GLU A 189 -19.56 3.78 1.73
C GLU A 189 -18.20 3.35 2.29
N ASP A 190 -17.58 2.34 1.69
CA ASP A 190 -16.25 1.88 2.08
C ASP A 190 -15.19 2.94 1.70
N ARG A 191 -15.23 3.45 0.47
CA ARG A 191 -14.35 4.54 0.03
C ARG A 191 -14.45 5.76 0.96
N ASP A 192 -15.66 6.15 1.34
CA ASP A 192 -15.88 7.31 2.20
C ASP A 192 -15.43 7.03 3.65
N ALA A 193 -15.53 5.79 4.13
CA ALA A 193 -14.95 5.37 5.39
C ALA A 193 -13.40 5.47 5.38
N ILE A 194 -12.75 5.04 4.29
CA ILE A 194 -11.29 5.19 4.12
C ILE A 194 -10.89 6.67 4.15
N ARG A 195 -11.63 7.54 3.44
CA ARG A 195 -11.39 8.99 3.45
C ARG A 195 -11.47 9.58 4.86
N ALA A 196 -12.52 9.21 5.61
CA ALA A 196 -12.70 9.66 6.99
C ALA A 196 -11.57 9.14 7.91
N ALA A 197 -11.17 7.89 7.74
CA ALA A 197 -10.15 7.24 8.53
C ALA A 197 -8.73 7.82 8.30
N LEU A 198 -8.43 8.28 7.09
CA LEU A 198 -7.21 9.04 6.81
C LEU A 198 -7.23 10.41 7.51
N ALA A 199 -8.39 11.07 7.50
CA ALA A 199 -8.57 12.38 8.13
C ALA A 199 -8.48 12.33 9.65
N ASP A 200 -9.10 11.35 10.30
CA ASP A 200 -9.10 11.19 11.76
C ASP A 200 -7.83 10.51 12.31
N GLY A 201 -7.01 9.88 11.45
CA GLY A 201 -5.77 9.20 11.83
C GLY A 201 -5.95 7.73 12.23
N THR A 202 -7.14 7.16 12.05
CA THR A 202 -7.38 5.72 12.14
C THR A 202 -6.51 4.98 11.13
N LEU A 203 -6.34 5.50 9.91
CA LEU A 203 -5.32 5.06 8.96
C LEU A 203 -4.13 6.03 8.99
N ASP A 204 -2.93 5.48 9.21
CA ASP A 204 -1.72 6.23 9.56
C ASP A 204 -1.03 6.85 8.35
N CYS A 205 -1.05 6.17 7.20
CA CYS A 205 -0.35 6.62 6.00
C CYS A 205 -1.04 6.21 4.70
N ILE A 206 -0.57 6.81 3.62
CA ILE A 206 -0.94 6.45 2.25
C ILE A 206 0.25 5.71 1.63
N ALA A 207 0.01 4.50 1.15
CA ALA A 207 0.98 3.69 0.40
C ALA A 207 0.38 3.29 -0.94
N THR A 208 1.19 3.25 -1.99
CA THR A 208 0.63 3.20 -3.35
C THR A 208 0.19 1.82 -3.82
N ASP A 209 0.69 0.77 -3.17
CA ASP A 209 0.63 -0.60 -3.67
C ASP A 209 0.97 -0.69 -5.17
N HIS A 210 2.14 -0.15 -5.55
CA HIS A 210 2.54 -0.10 -6.94
C HIS A 210 2.85 -1.51 -7.46
N ALA A 211 1.90 -2.07 -8.22
CA ALA A 211 1.93 -3.42 -8.76
C ALA A 211 1.95 -3.40 -10.31
N PRO A 212 3.14 -3.23 -10.93
CA PRO A 212 3.28 -3.14 -12.37
C PRO A 212 3.14 -4.50 -13.06
N HIS A 213 2.31 -4.57 -14.10
CA HIS A 213 2.13 -5.78 -14.94
C HIS A 213 2.48 -5.52 -16.40
N HIS A 214 2.82 -6.55 -17.17
CA HIS A 214 2.99 -6.39 -18.62
C HIS A 214 1.64 -6.07 -19.29
N TYR A 215 1.64 -5.37 -20.42
CA TYR A 215 0.39 -4.95 -21.07
C TYR A 215 -0.47 -6.17 -21.48
N ASP A 216 0.13 -7.18 -22.12
CA ASP A 216 -0.58 -8.42 -22.52
C ASP A 216 -1.26 -9.11 -21.33
N ALA A 217 -0.67 -9.04 -20.13
CA ALA A 217 -1.26 -9.67 -18.95
C ALA A 217 -2.55 -8.98 -18.52
N LYS A 218 -2.67 -7.66 -18.75
CA LYS A 218 -3.88 -6.88 -18.46
C LYS A 218 -4.88 -6.91 -19.61
N GLU A 219 -4.52 -7.32 -20.82
CA GLU A 219 -5.45 -7.47 -21.97
C GLU A 219 -6.15 -8.84 -22.01
N ARG A 220 -6.11 -9.60 -20.92
CA ARG A 220 -6.83 -10.87 -20.76
C ARG A 220 -8.27 -10.64 -20.29
N GLU A 221 -9.06 -11.71 -20.32
CA GLU A 221 -10.36 -11.77 -19.67
C GLU A 221 -10.25 -11.30 -18.21
N PHE A 222 -11.31 -10.65 -17.71
CA PHE A 222 -11.27 -10.03 -16.39
C PHE A 222 -10.90 -11.03 -15.29
N ASP A 223 -11.38 -12.27 -15.37
CA ASP A 223 -11.06 -13.33 -14.41
C ASP A 223 -9.58 -13.70 -14.40
N ASP A 224 -8.97 -13.70 -15.59
CA ASP A 224 -7.62 -14.17 -15.86
C ASP A 224 -6.55 -13.08 -15.73
N ALA A 225 -6.93 -11.81 -15.85
CA ALA A 225 -6.02 -10.68 -15.70
C ALA A 225 -5.50 -10.60 -14.26
N PRO A 226 -4.21 -10.29 -14.02
CA PRO A 226 -3.67 -10.23 -12.67
C PRO A 226 -4.18 -9.00 -11.91
N ASN A 227 -4.29 -9.15 -10.59
CA ASN A 227 -4.52 -8.05 -9.66
C ASN A 227 -3.30 -7.13 -9.64
N GLY A 228 -3.55 -5.82 -9.73
CA GLY A 228 -2.53 -4.79 -9.49
C GLY A 228 -2.55 -3.68 -10.53
N ILE A 229 -2.19 -2.48 -10.07
CA ILE A 229 -2.07 -1.25 -10.85
C ILE A 229 -0.84 -0.44 -10.43
N ILE A 230 -0.32 0.41 -11.31
CA ILE A 230 0.73 1.37 -10.93
C ILE A 230 0.17 2.58 -10.18
N GLY A 231 0.82 2.98 -9.07
CA GLY A 231 0.42 4.17 -8.30
C GLY A 231 1.48 5.26 -8.06
N LEU A 232 2.80 4.97 -8.21
CA LEU A 232 3.88 5.90 -7.82
C LEU A 232 3.77 7.30 -8.45
N GLU A 233 3.45 7.38 -9.74
CA GLU A 233 3.46 8.64 -10.49
C GLU A 233 2.17 9.47 -10.31
N THR A 234 1.08 8.85 -9.82
CA THR A 234 -0.25 9.49 -9.70
C THR A 234 -0.67 9.75 -8.25
N ALA A 235 -0.02 9.12 -7.27
CA ALA A 235 -0.47 9.12 -5.87
C ALA A 235 -0.70 10.52 -5.27
N LEU A 236 0.25 11.45 -5.45
CA LEU A 236 0.12 12.83 -4.94
C LEU A 236 -1.08 13.53 -5.57
N SER A 237 -1.20 13.42 -6.89
CA SER A 237 -2.24 14.07 -7.67
C SER A 237 -3.64 13.53 -7.33
N VAL A 238 -3.77 12.21 -7.14
CA VAL A 238 -5.02 11.58 -6.67
C VAL A 238 -5.36 12.05 -5.25
N GLY A 239 -4.38 12.09 -4.34
CA GLY A 239 -4.58 12.63 -2.99
C GLY A 239 -5.04 14.09 -3.00
N LEU A 240 -4.44 14.94 -3.84
CA LEU A 240 -4.86 16.34 -3.99
C LEU A 240 -6.29 16.46 -4.50
N ARG A 241 -6.65 15.71 -5.55
CA ARG A 241 -7.98 15.74 -6.16
C ARG A 241 -9.07 15.23 -5.23
N GLU A 242 -8.83 14.11 -4.56
CA GLU A 242 -9.89 13.40 -3.82
C GLU A 242 -9.99 13.81 -2.36
N LEU A 243 -8.90 14.30 -1.77
CA LEU A 243 -8.82 14.58 -0.34
C LEU A 243 -8.67 16.07 -0.03
N VAL A 244 -7.80 16.77 -0.76
CA VAL A 244 -7.49 18.18 -0.44
C VAL A 244 -8.49 19.14 -1.09
N GLN A 245 -8.72 19.04 -2.39
CA GLN A 245 -9.67 19.93 -3.11
C GLN A 245 -11.09 19.91 -2.53
N PRO A 246 -11.67 18.75 -2.13
CA PRO A 246 -13.00 18.71 -1.52
C PRO A 246 -13.00 19.10 -0.03
N GLY A 247 -11.84 19.47 0.55
CA GLY A 247 -11.71 19.90 1.95
C GLY A 247 -11.76 18.77 2.97
N ARG A 248 -11.52 17.50 2.58
CA ARG A 248 -11.49 16.37 3.52
C ARG A 248 -10.21 16.36 4.36
N LEU A 249 -9.10 16.80 3.78
CA LEU A 249 -7.78 16.89 4.39
C LEU A 249 -7.14 18.24 4.04
N SER A 250 -6.34 18.78 4.96
CA SER A 250 -5.44 19.88 4.61
C SER A 250 -4.27 19.36 3.75
N LEU A 251 -3.63 20.23 2.97
CA LEU A 251 -2.41 19.86 2.24
C LEU A 251 -1.32 19.34 3.20
N ALA A 252 -1.15 19.97 4.37
CA ALA A 252 -0.19 19.55 5.37
C ALA A 252 -0.48 18.12 5.89
N THR A 253 -1.76 17.78 6.09
CA THR A 253 -2.16 16.44 6.51
C THR A 253 -1.92 15.40 5.41
N LEU A 254 -2.20 15.74 4.14
CA LEU A 254 -1.85 14.86 3.01
C LEU A 254 -0.34 14.57 2.99
N ILE A 255 0.50 15.61 3.10
CA ILE A 255 1.97 15.44 3.13
C ILE A 255 2.42 14.66 4.36
N ASP A 256 1.81 14.85 5.53
CA ASP A 256 2.10 14.02 6.70
C ASP A 256 1.80 12.53 6.42
N ARG A 257 0.63 12.20 5.85
CA ARG A 257 0.26 10.81 5.51
C ARG A 257 1.13 10.17 4.43
N MET A 258 1.74 10.96 3.56
CA MET A 258 2.59 10.46 2.46
C MET A 258 4.10 10.52 2.76
N SER A 259 4.53 11.23 3.81
CA SER A 259 5.95 11.49 4.07
C SER A 259 6.32 11.34 5.54
N CYS A 260 5.78 12.19 6.41
CA CYS A 260 6.23 12.28 7.80
C CYS A 260 5.76 11.07 8.62
N ALA A 261 4.48 10.69 8.52
CA ALA A 261 3.88 9.56 9.20
C ALA A 261 4.53 8.22 8.80
N PRO A 262 4.66 7.86 7.51
CA PRO A 262 5.34 6.61 7.15
C PRO A 262 6.81 6.61 7.60
N ALA A 263 7.54 7.72 7.49
CA ALA A 263 8.92 7.76 8.00
C ALA A 263 9.01 7.48 9.51
N ARG A 264 8.08 8.02 10.32
CA ARG A 264 8.01 7.72 11.76
C ARG A 264 7.61 6.27 12.04
N LEU A 265 6.59 5.77 11.34
CA LEU A 265 6.03 4.42 11.53
C LEU A 265 7.07 3.34 11.23
N TRP A 266 7.80 3.49 10.12
CA TRP A 266 8.83 2.56 9.67
C TRP A 266 10.24 2.92 10.17
N ARG A 267 10.38 3.96 11.01
CA ARG A 267 11.64 4.43 11.61
C ARG A 267 12.73 4.74 10.58
N LEU A 268 12.32 5.35 9.47
CA LEU A 268 13.18 5.70 8.37
C LEU A 268 13.74 7.12 8.54
N PRO A 269 14.96 7.40 8.05
CA PRO A 269 15.46 8.76 7.98
C PRO A 269 14.62 9.58 6.97
N GLY A 270 14.51 10.88 7.21
CA GLY A 270 13.75 11.79 6.33
C GLY A 270 12.31 11.99 6.82
N GLY A 271 11.38 12.17 5.89
CA GLY A 271 9.99 12.53 6.23
C GLY A 271 9.88 13.90 6.92
N THR A 272 10.82 14.81 6.66
CA THR A 272 10.85 16.15 7.24
C THR A 272 11.73 17.08 6.40
N LEU A 273 11.44 18.39 6.44
CA LEU A 273 12.26 19.44 5.85
C LEU A 273 13.08 20.22 6.90
N ALA A 274 13.20 19.68 8.12
CA ALA A 274 13.97 20.30 9.19
C ALA A 274 15.47 20.40 8.83
N ARG A 275 16.10 21.52 9.18
CA ARG A 275 17.55 21.74 8.99
C ARG A 275 18.35 20.61 9.65
N GLY A 276 19.35 20.08 8.93
CA GLY A 276 20.18 18.96 9.38
C GLY A 276 19.64 17.57 8.99
N SER A 277 18.43 17.49 8.43
CA SER A 277 17.86 16.23 7.90
C SER A 277 18.45 15.89 6.53
N VAL A 278 18.23 14.64 6.09
CA VAL A 278 18.57 14.21 4.74
C VAL A 278 17.86 15.07 3.70
N ALA A 279 18.59 15.47 2.64
CA ALA A 279 18.06 16.35 1.59
C ALA A 279 17.22 15.57 0.56
N ASP A 280 16.20 14.87 1.04
CA ASP A 280 15.20 14.21 0.21
C ASP A 280 13.99 15.13 0.08
N VAL A 281 13.79 15.70 -1.11
CA VAL A 281 12.84 16.80 -1.33
C VAL A 281 12.05 16.55 -2.59
N VAL A 282 10.74 16.77 -2.52
CA VAL A 282 9.87 16.84 -3.69
C VAL A 282 9.38 18.28 -3.82
N VAL A 283 9.52 18.85 -5.01
CA VAL A 283 8.96 20.14 -5.38
C VAL A 283 7.85 19.87 -6.37
N PHE A 284 6.65 20.34 -6.07
CA PHE A 284 5.48 20.19 -6.91
C PHE A 284 4.67 21.48 -6.93
N ASP A 285 3.90 21.66 -8.00
CA ASP A 285 2.93 22.73 -8.10
C ASP A 285 1.52 22.14 -7.87
N PRO A 286 0.83 22.48 -6.77
CA PRO A 286 -0.48 21.92 -6.44
C PRO A 286 -1.59 22.29 -7.42
N GLU A 287 -1.45 23.41 -8.14
CA GLU A 287 -2.49 23.95 -9.04
C GLU A 287 -2.27 23.53 -10.50
N THR A 288 -1.02 23.32 -10.91
CA THR A 288 -0.72 22.83 -12.27
C THR A 288 -1.44 21.50 -12.51
N ARG A 289 -2.24 21.47 -13.57
CA ARG A 289 -2.87 20.26 -14.10
C ARG A 289 -1.99 19.56 -15.12
N TRP A 290 -2.11 18.24 -15.20
CA TRP A 290 -1.38 17.42 -16.16
C TRP A 290 -2.18 16.19 -16.55
N THR A 291 -2.06 15.76 -17.80
CA THR A 291 -2.68 14.53 -18.30
C THR A 291 -1.80 13.33 -17.98
N VAL A 292 -2.41 12.26 -17.48
CA VAL A 292 -1.75 10.95 -17.29
C VAL A 292 -1.55 10.29 -18.65
N ASP A 293 -0.55 10.77 -19.38
CA ASP A 293 -0.17 10.29 -20.70
C ASP A 293 0.64 8.99 -20.58
N PRO A 294 0.16 7.85 -21.13
CA PRO A 294 0.90 6.60 -21.15
C PRO A 294 2.32 6.75 -21.72
N ALA A 295 2.54 7.62 -22.71
CA ALA A 295 3.87 7.80 -23.29
C ALA A 295 4.88 8.44 -22.33
N ARG A 296 4.40 9.15 -21.29
CA ARG A 296 5.24 9.88 -20.33
C ARG A 296 5.47 9.14 -19.01
N ILE A 297 4.75 8.04 -18.76
CA ILE A 297 4.92 7.19 -17.57
C ILE A 297 6.31 6.55 -17.58
N ARG A 298 7.07 6.74 -16.49
CA ARG A 298 8.44 6.24 -16.33
C ARG A 298 8.50 4.77 -15.90
N SER A 299 7.46 4.26 -15.22
CA SER A 299 7.34 2.81 -14.96
C SER A 299 7.46 2.01 -16.27
N ARG A 300 7.81 0.72 -16.18
CA ARG A 300 7.77 -0.17 -17.36
C ARG A 300 6.35 -0.59 -17.75
N SER A 301 5.38 -0.40 -16.84
CA SER A 301 3.98 -0.76 -17.05
C SER A 301 3.11 0.46 -17.34
N ARG A 302 1.92 0.22 -17.87
CA ARG A 302 0.85 1.19 -18.13
C ARG A 302 -0.47 0.80 -17.47
N ASN A 303 -0.50 -0.17 -16.56
CA ASN A 303 -1.73 -0.67 -15.95
C ASN A 303 -2.30 0.29 -14.91
N SER A 304 -3.06 1.30 -15.34
CA SER A 304 -3.56 2.38 -14.48
C SER A 304 -4.99 2.76 -14.86
N PRO A 305 -5.90 2.95 -13.89
CA PRO A 305 -7.27 3.40 -14.17
C PRO A 305 -7.32 4.88 -14.57
N TRP A 306 -6.21 5.61 -14.41
CA TRP A 306 -6.12 7.05 -14.60
C TRP A 306 -5.65 7.48 -15.98
N LEU A 307 -5.34 6.54 -16.89
CA LEU A 307 -4.78 6.88 -18.20
C LEU A 307 -5.71 7.84 -18.97
N GLY A 308 -5.13 8.91 -19.49
CA GLY A 308 -5.86 9.95 -20.22
C GLY A 308 -6.61 10.96 -19.34
N GLU A 309 -6.70 10.75 -18.03
CA GLU A 309 -7.31 11.72 -17.12
C GLU A 309 -6.40 12.91 -16.86
N GLU A 310 -7.00 14.06 -16.58
CA GLU A 310 -6.31 15.25 -16.11
C GLU A 310 -6.30 15.29 -14.57
N LEU A 311 -5.12 15.33 -13.97
CA LEU A 311 -4.92 15.37 -12.53
C LEU A 311 -4.24 16.67 -12.07
N PRO A 312 -4.53 17.18 -10.87
CA PRO A 312 -3.83 18.33 -10.29
C PRO A 312 -2.46 17.94 -9.71
N GLY A 313 -1.64 18.92 -9.31
CA GLY A 313 -0.45 18.62 -8.51
C GLY A 313 0.68 17.99 -9.31
N ARG A 314 1.30 18.74 -10.21
CA ARG A 314 2.41 18.23 -11.01
C ARG A 314 3.73 18.32 -10.24
N VAL A 315 4.38 17.17 -10.02
CA VAL A 315 5.75 17.12 -9.51
C VAL A 315 6.70 17.75 -10.53
N ARG A 316 7.54 18.67 -10.08
CA ARG A 316 8.54 19.39 -10.89
C ARG A 316 9.94 18.85 -10.68
N TRP A 317 10.33 18.62 -9.43
CA TRP A 317 11.62 18.05 -9.08
C TRP A 317 11.50 17.02 -7.96
N THR A 318 12.32 15.98 -8.05
CA THR A 318 12.58 15.06 -6.93
C THR A 318 14.08 15.02 -6.69
N LEU A 319 14.47 15.18 -5.43
CA LEU A 319 15.84 15.16 -4.96
C LEU A 319 16.01 14.02 -3.96
N VAL A 320 17.12 13.29 -4.06
CA VAL A 320 17.52 12.24 -3.11
C VAL A 320 18.95 12.55 -2.66
N GLY A 321 19.11 12.82 -1.36
CA GLY A 321 20.39 13.25 -0.78
C GLY A 321 20.94 14.54 -1.44
N GLY A 322 20.05 15.45 -1.86
CA GLY A 322 20.40 16.70 -2.52
C GLY A 322 20.70 16.57 -4.03
N ARG A 323 20.72 15.37 -4.58
CA ARG A 323 20.88 15.14 -6.01
C ARG A 323 19.52 15.11 -6.70
N VAL A 324 19.35 15.92 -7.76
CA VAL A 324 18.16 15.86 -8.62
C VAL A 324 18.14 14.50 -9.33
N VAL A 325 17.11 13.71 -9.07
CA VAL A 325 16.86 12.40 -9.69
C VAL A 325 15.71 12.42 -10.68
N PHE A 326 14.83 13.43 -10.57
CA PHE A 326 13.75 13.67 -11.51
C PHE A 326 13.58 15.18 -11.71
N GLU A 327 13.36 15.55 -12.97
CA GLU A 327 12.96 16.89 -13.40
C GLU A 327 11.88 16.73 -14.47
N ALA A 328 10.74 17.38 -14.25
CA ALA A 328 9.68 17.42 -15.25
C ALA A 328 10.09 18.35 -16.40
N ALA A 329 9.87 17.93 -17.64
CA ALA A 329 10.06 18.80 -18.79
C ALA A 329 9.22 20.08 -18.64
N SER A 330 9.84 21.23 -18.94
CA SER A 330 9.15 22.51 -19.09
C SER A 330 7.97 22.34 -20.04
N ALA A 331 6.85 22.99 -19.71
CA ALA A 331 5.65 22.97 -20.55
C ALA A 331 5.90 23.66 -21.89
#